data_AF-A0A9C7QSJ9-F1
#
_entry.id   AF-A0A9C7QSJ9-F1
#
_cell.length_a   1.000
_cell.length_b   1.000
_cell.length_c   1.000
_cell.angle_alpha   90.00
_cell.angle_beta   90.00
_cell.angle_gamma   90.00
#
_symmetry.space_group_name_H-M   'P 1'
#
loop_
_entity.id
_entity.type
_entity.pdbx_description
1 polymer ?
#
loop_
_entity_poly.entity_id
_entity_poly.type
_entity_poly.pdbx_seq_one_letter_code
_entity_poly.pdbx_strand_id
1 'polypeptide(L)' 'MTNKLTAQIASLPDRENVVYEIYSGADQVAEISNEPDVGLRIEIFTCADGGIWNLDFNEFRLLVEQAEKNIT' A
#
# COMPACT_ATOMS: atom_id res chain seq x y z
N MET A 1 -2.67 5.23 -20.22
CA MET A 1 -2.18 3.92 -19.72
C MET A 1 -1.97 4.09 -18.24
N THR A 2 -2.49 3.18 -17.42
CA THR A 2 -2.24 3.18 -15.98
C THR A 2 -0.82 2.68 -15.74
N ASN A 3 -0.11 3.29 -14.79
CA ASN A 3 1.21 2.80 -14.40
C ASN A 3 1.06 1.42 -13.74
N LYS A 4 2.03 0.55 -13.98
CA LYS A 4 2.08 -0.76 -13.31
C LYS A 4 2.25 -0.54 -11.81
N LEU A 5 1.45 -1.24 -11.02
CA LEU A 5 1.58 -1.21 -9.58
C LEU A 5 2.74 -2.09 -9.10
N THR A 6 3.44 -1.61 -8.08
CA THR A 6 4.50 -2.35 -7.38
C THR A 6 4.26 -2.29 -5.89
N ALA A 7 4.88 -3.19 -5.14
CA ALA A 7 4.82 -3.16 -3.70
C ALA A 7 6.13 -3.56 -3.05
N GLN A 8 6.34 -3.10 -1.82
CA GLN A 8 7.49 -3.46 -0.99
C GLN A 8 7.08 -3.58 0.48
N ILE A 9 7.87 -4.33 1.23
CA ILE A 9 7.75 -4.42 2.69
C ILE A 9 8.81 -3.48 3.27
N ALA A 10 8.40 -2.58 4.16
CA ALA A 10 9.27 -1.59 4.78
C ALA A 10 9.19 -1.68 6.30
N SER A 11 10.32 -1.44 6.98
CA SER A 11 10.37 -1.21 8.42
C SER A 11 10.50 0.28 8.66
N LEU A 12 9.49 0.89 9.29
CA LEU A 12 9.46 2.31 9.56
C LEU A 12 9.92 2.58 11.01
N PRO A 13 10.68 3.67 11.28
CA PRO A 13 11.20 3.96 12.62
C PRO A 13 10.14 4.19 13.70
N ASP A 14 8.94 4.56 13.28
CA ASP A 14 7.79 4.93 14.13
C ASP A 14 6.74 3.81 14.23
N ARG A 15 7.00 2.64 13.64
CA ARG A 15 6.10 1.48 13.67
C ARG A 15 6.77 0.31 14.39
N GLU A 16 5.97 -0.52 15.06
CA GLU A 16 6.48 -1.73 15.70
C GLU A 16 6.59 -2.86 14.67
N ASN A 17 5.59 -2.98 13.80
CA ASN A 17 5.57 -3.98 12.73
C ASN A 17 6.03 -3.39 11.39
N VAL A 18 6.36 -4.28 10.45
CA VAL A 18 6.62 -3.89 9.06
C VAL A 18 5.31 -3.49 8.37
N VAL A 19 5.40 -2.57 7.43
CA VAL A 19 4.29 -2.13 6.59
C VAL A 19 4.46 -2.67 5.17
N TYR A 20 3.35 -2.76 4.44
CA TYR A 20 3.30 -3.13 3.04
C TYR A 20 2.86 -1.92 2.21
N GLU A 21 3.77 -1.37 1.42
CA GLU A 21 3.57 -0.15 0.66
C GLU A 21 3.26 -0.48 -0.81
N ILE A 22 2.25 0.15 -1.39
CA ILE A 22 1.86 0.00 -2.80
C ILE A 22 2.16 1.30 -3.55
N TYR A 23 2.86 1.19 -4.68
CA TYR A 23 3.33 2.32 -5.48
C TYR A 23 2.82 2.28 -6.92
N SER A 24 2.59 3.46 -7.48
CA SER A 24 2.34 3.72 -8.89
C SER A 24 3.49 4.57 -9.44
N GLY A 25 4.50 3.94 -10.04
CA GLY A 25 5.74 4.63 -10.35
C GLY A 25 6.51 5.00 -9.08
N ALA A 26 6.78 6.30 -8.87
CA ALA A 26 7.47 6.80 -7.67
C ALA A 26 6.51 7.22 -6.54
N ASP A 27 5.20 7.27 -6.83
CA ASP A 27 4.22 7.81 -5.90
C ASP A 27 3.57 6.68 -5.10
N GLN A 28 3.52 6.85 -3.78
CA GLN A 28 2.87 5.90 -2.88
C GLN A 28 1.35 6.07 -2.96
N VAL A 29 0.67 4.98 -3.26
CA VAL A 29 -0.79 4.93 -3.38
C VAL A 29 -1.41 4.54 -2.05
N ALA A 30 -0.87 3.50 -1.42
CA ALA A 30 -1.42 2.97 -0.18
C ALA A 30 -0.32 2.37 0.70
N GLU A 31 -0.58 2.35 1.99
CA GLU A 31 0.18 1.63 3.01
C GLU A 31 -0.78 0.69 3.74
N ILE A 32 -0.35 -0.55 3.95
CA ILE A 32 -1.09 -1.53 4.74
C ILE A 32 -0.21 -1.87 5.95
N SER A 33 -0.77 -1.75 7.14
CA SER A 33 -0.09 -2.01 8.40
C SER A 33 -0.95 -2.94 9.26
N ASN A 34 -0.30 -3.66 10.17
CA ASN A 34 -0.98 -4.51 11.14
C ASN A 34 -0.35 -4.29 12.52
N GLU A 35 -0.65 -3.15 13.14
CA GLU A 35 -0.05 -2.77 14.42
C GLU A 35 -0.78 -3.43 15.60
N PRO A 36 -0.08 -3.66 16.72
CA PRO A 36 -0.73 -4.03 17.98
C PRO A 36 -1.88 -3.07 18.32
N ASP A 37 -2.98 -3.61 18.85
CA ASP A 37 -4.19 -2.88 19.26
C ASP A 37 -5.03 -2.21 18.15
N VAL A 38 -4.46 -1.98 16.96
CA VAL A 38 -5.17 -1.40 15.80
C VAL A 38 -5.63 -2.49 14.83
N GLY A 39 -4.83 -3.54 14.67
CA GLY A 39 -5.03 -4.60 13.67
C GLY A 39 -4.79 -4.13 12.24
N LEU A 40 -5.22 -4.95 11.28
CA LEU A 40 -5.02 -4.70 9.85
C LEU A 40 -5.75 -3.42 9.40
N ARG A 41 -4.99 -2.49 8.82
CA ARG A 41 -5.49 -1.22 8.26
C ARG A 41 -4.86 -0.95 6.91
N ILE A 42 -5.60 -0.21 6.09
CA ILE A 42 -5.10 0.36 4.84
C ILE A 42 -5.28 1.87 4.88
N GLU A 43 -4.19 2.59 4.67
CA GLU A 43 -4.17 4.04 4.46
C GLU A 43 -4.04 4.28 2.95
N ILE A 44 -4.87 5.16 2.39
CA ILE A 44 -4.86 5.51 0.96
C ILE A 44 -4.45 6.98 0.85
N PHE A 45 -3.34 7.23 0.17
CA PHE A 45 -2.79 8.57 0.01
C PHE A 45 -3.49 9.32 -1.14
N THR A 46 -3.47 10.65 -1.07
CA THR A 46 -3.91 11.50 -2.17
C THR A 46 -2.97 11.37 -3.37
N CYS A 47 -3.51 11.46 -4.59
CA CYS A 47 -2.67 11.48 -5.78
C CYS A 47 -1.69 12.65 -5.73
N ALA A 48 -0.42 12.40 -6.04
CA ALA A 48 0.65 13.41 -5.90
C ALA A 48 0.44 14.63 -6.81
N ASP A 49 -0.26 14.46 -7.93
CA ASP A 49 -0.63 15.53 -8.85
C ASP A 49 -1.91 16.30 -8.44
N GLY A 50 -2.50 15.97 -7.28
CA GLY A 50 -3.75 16.54 -6.79
C GLY A 50 -5.01 16.00 -7.50
N GLY A 51 -4.86 15.04 -8.41
CA GLY A 51 -5.93 14.40 -9.15
C GLY A 51 -6.49 13.16 -8.45
N ILE A 52 -6.89 12.18 -9.26
CA ILE A 52 -7.41 10.90 -8.81
C ILE A 52 -6.45 9.78 -9.19
N TRP A 53 -6.35 8.77 -8.33
CA TRP A 53 -5.72 7.53 -8.72
C TRP A 53 -6.53 6.84 -9.82
N ASN A 54 -5.88 6.53 -10.92
CA ASN A 54 -6.41 5.66 -11.96
C ASN A 54 -5.52 4.42 -12.02
N LEU A 55 -5.99 3.34 -11.42
CA LEU A 55 -5.23 2.10 -11.20
C LEU A 55 -5.94 0.92 -11.85
N ASP A 56 -5.19 -0.10 -12.25
CA ASP A 56 -5.80 -1.37 -12.62
C ASP A 56 -6.41 -2.04 -11.38
N PHE A 57 -7.70 -2.37 -11.46
CA PHE A 57 -8.45 -2.95 -10.35
C PHE A 57 -7.88 -4.31 -9.90
N ASN A 58 -7.51 -5.17 -10.86
CA ASN A 58 -7.04 -6.52 -10.54
C ASN A 58 -5.61 -6.50 -9.99
N GLU A 59 -4.74 -5.63 -10.51
CA GLU A 59 -3.42 -5.42 -9.93
C GLU A 59 -3.52 -4.91 -8.48
N PHE A 60 -4.34 -3.88 -8.24
CA PHE A 60 -4.48 -3.32 -6.90
C PHE A 60 -5.06 -4.35 -5.93
N ARG A 61 -6.13 -5.06 -6.33
CA ARG A 61 -6.72 -6.14 -5.52
C ARG A 61 -5.69 -7.22 -5.17
N LEU A 62 -4.91 -7.67 -6.15
CA LEU A 62 -3.90 -8.71 -5.94
C LEU A 62 -2.84 -8.26 -4.91
N LEU A 63 -2.41 -6.99 -4.97
CA LEU A 63 -1.44 -6.46 -4.02
C LEU A 63 -2.00 -6.34 -2.60
N VAL A 64 -3.28 -5.97 -2.45
CA VAL A 64 -3.96 -5.95 -1.15
C VAL A 64 -4.06 -7.36 -0.57
N GLU A 65 -4.44 -8.36 -1.38
CA GLU A 65 -4.48 -9.78 -0.97
C GLU A 65 -3.08 -10.33 -0.62
N GLN A 66 -2.03 -9.82 -1.26
CA GLN A 66 -0.65 -10.17 -0.93
C GLN A 66 -0.20 -9.54 0.39
N ALA A 67 -0.63 -8.32 0.70
CA ALA A 67 -0.30 -7.68 1.97
C ALA A 67 -0.78 -8.51 3.15
N GLU A 68 -2.04 -8.96 3.13
CA GLU A 68 -2.59 -9.84 4.17
C GLU A 68 -1.66 -11.04 4.42
N LYS A 69 -1.24 -11.75 3.37
CA LYS A 69 -0.36 -12.93 3.51
C LYS A 69 1.05 -12.63 4.03
N ASN A 70 1.54 -11.41 3.87
CA ASN A 70 2.93 -11.06 4.19
C ASN A 70 3.10 -10.38 5.55
N ILE A 71 2.06 -9.70 6.05
CA ILE A 71 2.15 -8.87 7.26
C ILE A 71 1.08 -9.18 8.32
N THR A 72 0.34 -10.29 8.18
CA THR A 72 -0.54 -10.86 9.23
C THR A 72 -0.03 -12.18 9.75
#